data_AF-A0A0F9BWM8-F1
#
_entry.id   AF-A0A0F9BWM8-F1
#
_cell.length_a   1.000
_cell.length_b   1.000
_cell.length_c   1.000
_cell.angle_alpha   90.00
_cell.angle_beta   90.00
_cell.angle_gamma   90.00
#
_symmetry.space_group_name_H-M   'P 1'
#
loop_
_entity.id
_entity.type
_entity.pdbx_description
1 polymer ?
#
loop_
_entity_poly.entity_id
_entity_poly.type
_entity_poly.pdbx_seq_one_letter_code
_entity_poly.pdbx_strand_id
1 'polypeptide(L)'
;MTHKRKNESARQIRRLTGGQNAHAAIGTLEPGCEIFGFSKGQFSKINLLTALLEQTGPAHVTVCTWSALHGHIDDVHVLLKNQAILSMRWLIDFSFLSRRPDYIANLRHRFADDCIRVTSCHAKFMIIRNERWNLAIRTSMNLTDNPRFENFEISDDPGLADFLDRMVDEVFETPNAPATFDSIPQEHKDAFSKFGTDPNAGDSADHLGISLDDPAKPGLSQG
;
A
#
# COMPACT_ATOMS: atom_id res chain seq x y z
N MET A 1 21.32 -25.72 23.68
CA MET A 1 20.60 -24.49 24.06
C MET A 1 19.58 -24.20 22.97
N THR A 2 18.30 -24.37 23.27
CA THR A 2 17.20 -24.12 22.34
C THR A 2 17.01 -22.62 22.21
N HIS A 3 17.28 -22.05 21.03
CA HIS A 3 16.95 -20.67 20.75
C HIS A 3 15.44 -20.49 20.83
N LYS A 4 14.98 -19.94 21.95
CA LYS A 4 13.58 -19.55 22.18
C LYS A 4 13.27 -18.45 21.18
N ARG A 5 12.47 -18.77 20.16
CA ARG A 5 11.91 -17.80 19.21
C ARG A 5 11.30 -16.67 20.05
N LYS A 6 11.80 -15.43 19.90
CA LYS A 6 11.15 -14.23 20.46
C LYS A 6 9.67 -14.34 20.07
N ASN A 7 8.74 -14.12 21.01
CA ASN A 7 7.30 -14.16 20.74
C ASN A 7 6.99 -13.26 19.53
N GLU A 8 6.92 -13.85 18.34
CA GLU A 8 6.25 -13.28 17.18
C GLU A 8 4.80 -13.13 17.63
N SER A 9 4.22 -11.92 17.57
CA SER A 9 2.80 -11.79 17.88
C SER A 9 2.04 -12.73 16.95
N ALA A 10 1.21 -13.61 17.50
CA ALA A 10 0.51 -14.59 16.69
C ALA A 10 -0.45 -13.83 15.77
N ARG A 11 -0.21 -13.90 14.44
CA ARG A 11 -1.04 -13.23 13.45
C ARG A 11 -2.52 -13.55 13.68
N GLN A 12 -3.30 -12.52 13.88
CA GLN A 12 -4.73 -12.58 14.09
C GLN A 12 -5.43 -12.70 12.72
N ILE A 13 -5.94 -13.89 12.42
CA ILE A 13 -6.68 -14.14 11.18
C ILE A 13 -8.15 -13.80 11.41
N ARG A 14 -8.69 -12.89 10.61
CA ARG A 14 -10.08 -12.43 10.64
C ARG A 14 -10.79 -12.87 9.37
N ARG A 15 -11.80 -13.73 9.52
CA ARG A 15 -12.76 -14.00 8.45
C ARG A 15 -14.00 -13.18 8.69
N LEU A 16 -14.19 -12.12 7.90
CA LEU A 16 -15.36 -11.29 8.03
C LEU A 16 -16.53 -11.88 7.25
N THR A 17 -17.68 -11.98 7.90
CA THR A 17 -18.95 -12.37 7.31
C THR A 17 -19.76 -11.13 6.92
N GLY A 18 -20.85 -11.29 6.17
CA GLY A 18 -21.67 -10.16 5.72
C GLY A 18 -22.16 -9.28 6.89
N GLY A 19 -22.13 -7.95 6.72
CA GLY A 19 -22.62 -6.97 7.69
C GLY A 19 -21.58 -6.36 8.65
N GLN A 20 -20.32 -6.82 8.62
CA GLN A 20 -19.25 -6.28 9.46
C GLN A 20 -18.53 -5.09 8.79
N ASN A 21 -18.21 -4.06 9.57
CA ASN A 21 -17.52 -2.84 9.10
C ASN A 21 -16.01 -2.88 9.42
N ALA A 22 -15.29 -1.80 9.07
CA ALA A 22 -13.86 -1.69 9.34
C ALA A 22 -13.49 -1.81 10.83
N HIS A 23 -14.29 -1.27 11.75
CA HIS A 23 -14.04 -1.41 13.19
C HIS A 23 -14.08 -2.87 13.64
N ALA A 24 -15.09 -3.62 13.19
CA ALA A 24 -15.19 -5.05 13.48
C ALA A 24 -14.05 -5.85 12.84
N ALA A 25 -13.56 -5.41 11.68
CA ALA A 25 -12.41 -5.99 10.99
C ALA A 25 -11.11 -5.86 11.78
N ILE A 26 -10.87 -4.65 12.30
CA ILE A 26 -9.66 -4.29 13.04
C ILE A 26 -9.71 -4.87 14.46
N GLY A 27 -10.86 -4.73 15.13
CA GLY A 27 -10.94 -4.93 16.58
C GLY A 27 -10.17 -3.85 17.32
N THR A 28 -9.64 -4.19 18.49
CA THR A 28 -8.76 -3.31 19.27
C THR A 28 -7.32 -3.45 18.78
N LEU A 29 -6.69 -2.33 18.41
CA LEU A 29 -5.26 -2.31 18.10
C LEU A 29 -4.44 -2.55 19.37
N GLU A 30 -3.48 -3.46 19.28
CA GLU A 30 -2.49 -3.75 20.31
C GLU A 30 -1.09 -3.49 19.75
N PRO A 31 -0.13 -2.98 20.54
CA PRO A 31 1.24 -2.81 20.06
C PRO A 31 1.84 -4.10 19.50
N GLY A 32 2.48 -4.02 18.33
CA GLY A 32 3.02 -5.19 17.64
C GLY A 32 1.96 -6.10 17.01
N CYS A 33 0.72 -5.64 16.81
CA CYS A 33 -0.33 -6.47 16.22
C CYS A 33 -0.05 -6.83 14.76
N GLU A 34 -0.50 -8.02 14.38
CA GLU A 34 -0.51 -8.53 13.02
C GLU A 34 -1.93 -9.02 12.71
N ILE A 35 -2.68 -8.30 11.89
CA ILE A 35 -4.08 -8.61 11.58
C ILE A 35 -4.21 -8.85 10.08
N PHE A 36 -4.73 -10.00 9.69
CA PHE A 36 -5.02 -10.31 8.28
C PHE A 36 -6.49 -10.66 8.10
N GLY A 37 -7.10 -10.16 7.04
CA GLY A 37 -8.47 -10.53 6.72
C GLY A 37 -8.87 -10.25 5.28
N PHE A 38 -10.11 -10.62 4.99
CA PHE A 38 -10.78 -10.31 3.74
C PHE A 38 -12.02 -9.47 3.99
N SER A 39 -12.24 -8.48 3.15
CA SER A 39 -13.57 -7.91 2.93
C SER A 39 -14.15 -8.47 1.62
N LYS A 40 -15.46 -8.39 1.49
CA LYS A 40 -16.27 -8.63 0.30
C LYS A 40 -17.09 -7.36 0.00
N GLY A 41 -16.43 -6.19 0.04
CA GLY A 41 -17.04 -4.90 -0.22
C GLY A 41 -17.89 -4.30 0.92
N GLN A 42 -17.83 -4.83 2.14
CA GLN A 42 -18.54 -4.23 3.29
C GLN A 42 -17.97 -2.88 3.71
N PHE A 43 -16.70 -2.61 3.42
CA PHE A 43 -16.02 -1.37 3.72
C PHE A 43 -14.88 -1.13 2.72
N SER A 44 -14.56 0.14 2.51
CA SER A 44 -13.51 0.60 1.62
C SER A 44 -12.20 0.87 2.36
N LYS A 45 -11.16 1.19 1.60
CA LYS A 45 -9.85 1.59 2.15
C LYS A 45 -9.92 2.83 3.04
N ILE A 46 -10.79 3.81 2.72
CA ILE A 46 -10.97 4.99 3.58
C ILE A 46 -11.62 4.61 4.91
N ASN A 47 -12.54 3.64 4.94
CA ASN A 47 -13.13 3.18 6.20
C ASN A 47 -12.08 2.50 7.09
N LEU A 48 -11.13 1.75 6.51
CA LEU A 48 -9.98 1.23 7.26
C LEU A 48 -9.14 2.39 7.82
N LEU A 49 -8.78 3.38 7.00
CA LEU A 49 -7.99 4.52 7.44
C LEU A 49 -8.66 5.27 8.61
N THR A 50 -9.94 5.61 8.47
CA THR A 50 -10.71 6.31 9.51
C THR A 50 -10.74 5.49 10.81
N ALA A 51 -11.10 4.20 10.73
CA ALA A 51 -11.18 3.34 11.91
C ALA A 51 -9.84 3.11 12.61
N LEU A 52 -8.72 3.17 11.86
CA LEU A 52 -7.37 3.14 12.44
C LEU A 52 -7.04 4.46 13.12
N LEU A 53 -7.26 5.61 12.47
CA LEU A 53 -6.97 6.94 13.03
C LEU A 53 -7.76 7.24 14.30
N GLU A 54 -8.99 6.73 14.43
CA GLU A 54 -9.77 6.82 15.66
C GLU A 54 -9.11 6.09 16.85
N GLN A 55 -8.33 5.05 16.59
CA GLN A 55 -7.60 4.29 17.62
C GLN A 55 -6.16 4.79 17.82
N THR A 56 -5.47 5.18 16.74
CA THR A 56 -4.08 5.65 16.83
C THR A 56 -3.97 7.08 17.35
N GLY A 57 -5.04 7.87 17.20
CA GLY A 57 -4.98 9.32 17.29
C GLY A 57 -4.35 9.95 16.04
N PRO A 58 -4.14 11.29 16.06
CA PRO A 58 -3.54 12.03 14.95
C PRO A 58 -2.22 11.42 14.47
N ALA A 59 -2.04 11.34 13.15
CA ALA A 59 -0.87 10.69 12.55
C ALA A 59 -0.48 11.26 11.19
N HIS A 60 0.77 11.04 10.81
CA HIS A 60 1.27 11.23 9.45
C HIS A 60 0.88 10.02 8.60
N VAL A 61 0.32 10.28 7.41
CA VAL A 61 -0.23 9.23 6.57
C VAL A 61 0.40 9.25 5.17
N THR A 62 0.81 8.08 4.72
CA THR A 62 1.18 7.83 3.32
C THR A 62 0.16 6.87 2.71
N VAL A 63 -0.39 7.19 1.54
CA VAL A 63 -1.26 6.29 0.77
C VAL A 63 -0.60 5.97 -0.57
N CYS A 64 -0.42 4.68 -0.83
CA CYS A 64 -0.12 4.17 -2.16
C CYS A 64 -1.37 3.50 -2.75
N THR A 65 -1.78 3.90 -3.95
CA THR A 65 -2.97 3.34 -4.63
C THR A 65 -2.88 3.45 -6.14
N TRP A 66 -3.48 2.49 -6.86
CA TRP A 66 -3.53 2.54 -8.33
C TRP A 66 -4.67 3.44 -8.85
N SER A 67 -5.71 3.62 -8.05
CA SER A 67 -6.82 4.54 -8.34
C SER A 67 -7.46 5.08 -7.07
N ALA A 68 -8.17 6.20 -7.21
CA ALA A 68 -9.02 6.77 -6.17
C ALA A 68 -10.36 7.23 -6.76
N LEU A 69 -11.45 7.25 -5.99
CA LEU A 69 -12.69 7.95 -6.38
C LEU A 69 -12.72 9.36 -5.80
N HIS A 70 -13.42 10.28 -6.46
CA HIS A 70 -13.57 11.67 -6.03
C HIS A 70 -14.05 11.80 -4.57
N GLY A 71 -15.11 11.09 -4.20
CA GLY A 71 -15.66 11.14 -2.84
C GLY A 71 -14.64 10.69 -1.78
N HIS A 72 -13.87 9.63 -2.05
CA HIS A 72 -12.86 9.16 -1.10
C HIS A 72 -11.66 10.11 -0.98
N ILE A 73 -11.33 10.86 -2.04
CA ILE A 73 -10.32 11.93 -1.96
C ILE A 73 -10.82 13.05 -1.02
N ASP A 74 -12.08 13.43 -1.15
CA ASP A 74 -12.69 14.45 -0.30
C ASP A 74 -12.77 13.98 1.17
N ASP A 75 -13.12 12.72 1.41
CA ASP A 75 -13.14 12.12 2.75
C ASP A 75 -11.75 12.17 3.41
N VAL A 76 -10.68 11.82 2.69
CA VAL A 76 -9.30 11.96 3.22
C VAL A 76 -8.97 13.42 3.50
N HIS A 77 -9.44 14.35 2.66
CA HIS A 77 -9.20 15.78 2.88
C HIS A 77 -9.91 16.29 4.14
N VAL A 78 -11.11 15.79 4.44
CA VAL A 78 -11.79 16.09 5.70
C VAL A 78 -10.97 15.61 6.91
N LEU A 79 -10.38 14.42 6.86
CA LEU A 79 -9.50 13.91 7.92
C LEU A 79 -8.27 14.81 8.15
N LEU A 80 -7.68 15.33 7.08
CA LEU A 80 -6.59 16.30 7.14
C LEU A 80 -7.04 17.64 7.75
N LYS A 81 -8.18 18.19 7.30
CA LYS A 81 -8.73 19.46 7.81
C LYS A 81 -9.08 19.37 9.30
N ASN A 82 -9.54 18.22 9.76
CA ASN A 82 -9.90 17.97 11.15
C ASN A 82 -8.70 17.54 12.02
N GLN A 83 -7.48 17.57 11.49
CA GLN A 83 -6.24 17.21 12.20
C GLN A 83 -6.20 15.75 12.71
N ALA A 84 -7.04 14.87 12.15
CA ALA A 84 -6.88 13.42 12.31
C ALA A 84 -5.68 12.93 11.50
N ILE A 85 -5.41 13.57 10.36
CA ILE A 85 -4.16 13.43 9.60
C ILE A 85 -3.33 14.70 9.83
N LEU A 86 -2.06 14.54 10.19
CA LEU A 86 -1.10 15.61 10.45
C LEU A 86 -0.33 16.02 9.19
N SER A 87 0.02 15.05 8.35
CA SER A 87 0.54 15.27 7.01
C SER A 87 0.15 14.10 6.10
N MET A 88 0.15 14.36 4.79
CA MET A 88 -0.31 13.39 3.80
C MET A 88 0.70 13.25 2.66
N ARG A 89 1.01 12.02 2.28
CA ARG A 89 1.76 11.69 1.06
C ARG A 89 0.97 10.75 0.18
N TRP A 90 0.98 10.99 -1.12
CA TRP A 90 0.31 10.18 -2.12
C TRP A 90 1.31 9.60 -3.10
N LEU A 91 1.30 8.27 -3.25
CA LEU A 91 1.98 7.57 -4.32
C LEU A 91 0.93 6.92 -5.22
N ILE A 92 0.78 7.45 -6.44
CA ILE A 92 -0.24 6.99 -7.38
C ILE A 92 0.37 6.45 -8.67
N ASP A 93 -0.36 5.57 -9.34
CA ASP A 93 0.05 5.03 -10.63
C ASP A 93 -0.07 6.06 -11.75
N PHE A 94 0.90 6.10 -12.67
CA PHE A 94 0.87 7.04 -13.80
C PHE A 94 -0.34 6.86 -14.71
N SER A 95 -0.88 5.65 -14.85
CA SER A 95 -2.06 5.45 -15.69
C SER A 95 -3.30 6.14 -15.12
N PHE A 96 -3.30 6.54 -13.83
CA PHE A 96 -4.42 7.24 -13.23
C PHE A 96 -4.60 8.63 -13.84
N LEU A 97 -3.50 9.27 -14.28
CA LEU A 97 -3.48 10.57 -14.95
C LEU A 97 -4.39 10.60 -16.18
N SER A 98 -4.21 9.64 -17.08
CA SER A 98 -4.97 9.58 -18.33
C SER A 98 -6.36 8.98 -18.14
N ARG A 99 -6.52 8.02 -17.22
CA ARG A 99 -7.81 7.37 -16.98
C ARG A 99 -8.83 8.28 -16.33
N ARG A 100 -8.41 9.15 -15.39
CA ARG A 100 -9.29 10.00 -14.56
C ARG A 100 -8.67 11.38 -14.28
N PRO A 101 -8.49 12.22 -15.31
CA PRO A 101 -7.86 13.54 -15.17
C PRO A 101 -8.63 14.47 -14.21
N ASP A 102 -9.96 14.33 -14.15
CA ASP A 102 -10.84 15.06 -13.23
C ASP A 102 -10.57 14.71 -11.76
N TYR A 103 -10.20 13.46 -11.47
CA TYR A 103 -9.93 13.01 -10.11
C TYR A 103 -8.53 13.40 -9.65
N ILE A 104 -7.58 13.43 -10.57
CA ILE A 104 -6.24 13.98 -10.33
C ILE A 104 -6.31 15.48 -10.04
N ALA A 105 -7.10 16.23 -10.83
CA ALA A 105 -7.31 17.65 -10.56
C ALA A 105 -7.88 17.89 -9.14
N ASN A 106 -8.84 17.06 -8.69
CA ASN A 106 -9.31 17.13 -7.30
C ASN A 106 -8.18 16.82 -6.30
N LEU A 107 -7.43 15.74 -6.50
CA LEU A 107 -6.33 15.36 -5.60
C LEU A 107 -5.32 16.52 -5.42
N ARG A 108 -4.90 17.14 -6.53
CA ARG A 108 -3.99 18.30 -6.54
C ARG A 108 -4.58 19.50 -5.80
N HIS A 109 -5.84 19.82 -6.07
CA HIS A 109 -6.54 20.92 -5.42
C HIS A 109 -6.62 20.75 -3.89
N ARG A 110 -6.78 19.52 -3.41
CA ARG A 110 -6.96 19.22 -1.98
C ARG A 110 -5.67 19.10 -1.18
N PHE A 111 -4.58 18.61 -1.77
CA PHE A 111 -3.37 18.23 -1.03
C PHE A 111 -2.09 18.94 -1.48
N ALA A 112 -2.15 19.78 -2.51
CA ALA A 112 -0.99 20.37 -3.19
C ALA A 112 -0.10 19.34 -3.91
N ASP A 113 0.62 19.82 -4.93
CA ASP A 113 1.40 18.98 -5.84
C ASP A 113 2.62 18.34 -5.15
N ASP A 114 3.17 18.99 -4.12
CA ASP A 114 4.33 18.53 -3.36
C ASP A 114 4.07 17.24 -2.57
N CYS A 115 2.82 17.05 -2.13
CA CYS A 115 2.36 15.86 -1.41
C CYS A 115 2.12 14.65 -2.32
N ILE A 116 2.22 14.80 -3.64
CA ILE A 116 1.84 13.76 -4.61
C ILE A 116 3.06 13.35 -5.44
N ARG A 117 3.22 12.05 -5.62
CA ARG A 117 4.14 11.46 -6.60
C ARG A 117 3.44 10.44 -7.45
N VAL A 118 3.90 10.37 -8.69
CA VAL A 118 3.34 9.52 -9.73
C VAL A 118 4.46 8.62 -10.26
N THR A 119 4.25 7.32 -10.24
CA THR A 119 5.22 6.35 -10.80
C THR A 119 4.49 5.11 -11.32
N SER A 120 5.20 4.19 -11.95
CA SER A 120 4.66 2.88 -12.29
C SER A 120 4.51 2.05 -11.02
N CYS A 121 3.29 1.98 -10.47
CA CYS A 121 3.06 1.29 -9.21
C CYS A 121 1.67 0.66 -9.14
N HIS A 122 1.64 -0.67 -8.97
CA HIS A 122 0.40 -1.40 -8.74
C HIS A 122 0.21 -1.83 -7.29
N ALA A 123 1.12 -1.46 -6.39
CA ALA A 123 0.95 -1.71 -4.97
C ALA A 123 -0.23 -0.90 -4.41
N LYS A 124 -0.86 -1.43 -3.35
CA LYS A 124 -1.73 -0.62 -2.51
C LYS A 124 -1.37 -0.85 -1.05
N PHE A 125 -1.03 0.24 -0.40
CA PHE A 125 -0.77 0.22 1.03
C PHE A 125 -1.10 1.58 1.65
N MET A 126 -1.11 1.61 2.97
CA MET A 126 -1.08 2.83 3.77
C MET A 126 -0.03 2.69 4.84
N ILE A 127 0.58 3.81 5.22
CA ILE A 127 1.46 3.90 6.37
C ILE A 127 0.84 4.95 7.30
N ILE A 128 0.70 4.63 8.59
CA ILE A 128 0.19 5.55 9.60
C ILE A 128 1.25 5.62 10.71
N ARG A 129 1.79 6.82 10.93
CA ARG A 129 2.86 7.03 11.92
C ARG A 129 2.58 8.17 12.86
N ASN A 130 2.84 7.93 14.13
CA ASN A 130 2.94 8.96 15.15
C ASN A 130 3.92 8.51 16.24
N GLU A 131 3.95 9.21 17.37
CA GLU A 131 4.84 8.88 18.50
C GLU A 131 4.65 7.46 19.06
N ARG A 132 3.50 6.83 18.80
CA ARG A 132 3.10 5.56 19.42
C ARG A 132 2.97 4.40 18.44
N TRP A 133 2.63 4.67 17.19
CA TRP A 133 2.22 3.65 16.22
C TRP A 133 3.06 3.72 14.95
N ASN A 134 3.40 2.55 14.42
CA ASN A 134 4.09 2.39 13.14
C ASN A 134 3.32 1.38 12.30
N LEU A 135 2.13 1.78 11.87
CA LEU A 135 1.25 0.87 11.14
C LEU A 135 1.63 0.82 9.67
N ALA A 136 1.90 -0.38 9.18
CA ALA A 136 1.95 -0.73 7.77
C ALA A 136 0.69 -1.51 7.40
N ILE A 137 -0.10 -0.96 6.48
CA ILE A 137 -1.35 -1.56 6.01
C ILE A 137 -1.18 -1.98 4.56
N ARG A 138 -1.10 -3.28 4.28
CA ARG A 138 -1.01 -3.81 2.91
C ARG A 138 -2.36 -4.34 2.48
N THR A 139 -2.78 -4.03 1.26
CA THR A 139 -4.12 -4.41 0.80
C THR A 139 -4.19 -4.54 -0.71
N SER A 140 -5.20 -5.25 -1.22
CA SER A 140 -5.59 -5.19 -2.62
C SER A 140 -6.51 -4.00 -2.93
N MET A 141 -7.07 -3.35 -1.91
CA MET A 141 -8.02 -2.24 -2.05
C MET A 141 -7.36 -1.02 -2.68
N ASN A 142 -7.99 -0.48 -3.72
CA ASN A 142 -7.75 0.90 -4.13
C ASN A 142 -8.54 1.86 -3.22
N LEU A 143 -8.32 3.17 -3.36
CA LEU A 143 -9.12 4.19 -2.66
C LEU A 143 -10.49 4.40 -3.37
N THR A 144 -11.23 3.31 -3.52
CA THR A 144 -12.55 3.22 -4.19
C THR A 144 -13.52 2.43 -3.31
N ASP A 145 -14.74 2.15 -3.78
CA ASP A 145 -15.73 1.39 -2.99
C ASP A 145 -15.38 -0.11 -2.87
N ASN A 146 -14.55 -0.63 -3.77
CA ASN A 146 -14.08 -2.02 -3.82
C ASN A 146 -15.19 -3.09 -3.52
N PRO A 147 -16.20 -3.26 -4.39
CA PRO A 147 -17.34 -4.18 -4.14
C PRO A 147 -16.99 -5.68 -4.23
N ARG A 148 -15.70 -6.02 -4.39
CA ARG A 148 -15.18 -7.37 -4.60
C ARG A 148 -14.51 -7.90 -3.33
N PHE A 149 -14.02 -9.13 -3.41
CA PHE A 149 -13.12 -9.62 -2.38
C PHE A 149 -11.82 -8.83 -2.40
N GLU A 150 -11.43 -8.34 -1.24
CA GLU A 150 -10.18 -7.62 -1.05
C GLU A 150 -9.50 -8.12 0.20
N ASN A 151 -8.20 -8.39 0.13
CA ASN A 151 -7.43 -8.69 1.33
C ASN A 151 -6.93 -7.40 1.98
N PHE A 152 -6.79 -7.42 3.29
CA PHE A 152 -6.07 -6.41 4.04
C PHE A 152 -5.21 -7.08 5.10
N GLU A 153 -4.08 -6.45 5.37
CA GLU A 153 -3.15 -6.81 6.42
C GLU A 153 -2.77 -5.52 7.14
N ILE A 154 -2.81 -5.53 8.47
CA ILE A 154 -2.45 -4.41 9.34
C ILE A 154 -1.37 -4.91 10.29
N SER A 155 -0.21 -4.27 10.24
CA SER A 155 0.97 -4.61 11.01
C SER A 155 1.43 -3.39 11.78
N ASP A 156 1.52 -3.45 13.11
CA ASP A 156 2.30 -2.47 13.88
C ASP A 156 3.76 -2.93 13.95
N ASP A 157 4.47 -2.69 12.84
CA ASP A 157 5.85 -3.15 12.64
C ASP A 157 6.69 -1.98 12.12
N PRO A 158 7.54 -1.38 12.98
CA PRO A 158 8.44 -0.31 12.57
C PRO A 158 9.36 -0.69 11.40
N GLY A 159 9.84 -1.93 11.33
CA GLY A 159 10.73 -2.37 10.26
C GLY A 159 10.03 -2.42 8.91
N LEU A 160 8.79 -2.91 8.89
CA LEU A 160 7.98 -2.91 7.67
C LEU A 160 7.54 -1.50 7.27
N ALA A 161 7.13 -0.67 8.24
CA ALA A 161 6.77 0.72 7.98
C ALA A 161 7.96 1.51 7.41
N ASP A 162 9.15 1.37 8.01
CA ASP A 162 10.39 1.99 7.53
C ASP A 162 10.76 1.53 6.12
N PHE A 163 10.61 0.24 5.83
CA PHE A 163 10.88 -0.29 4.49
C PHE A 163 9.96 0.35 3.43
N LEU A 164 8.66 0.45 3.71
CA LEU A 164 7.71 1.06 2.79
C LEU A 164 7.93 2.58 2.67
N ASP A 165 8.23 3.26 3.78
CA ASP A 165 8.55 4.70 3.77
C ASP A 165 9.79 4.97 2.93
N ARG A 166 10.88 4.19 3.07
CA ARG A 166 12.10 4.38 2.26
C ARG A 166 11.84 4.27 0.77
N MET A 167 11.04 3.29 0.34
CA MET A 167 10.67 3.18 -1.08
C MET A 167 9.89 4.41 -1.56
N VAL A 168 8.99 4.94 -0.71
CA VAL A 168 8.28 6.19 -1.02
C VAL A 168 9.25 7.37 -1.05
N ASP A 169 10.16 7.49 -0.08
CA ASP A 169 11.16 8.55 0.00
C ASP A 169 12.02 8.60 -1.25
N GLU A 170 12.53 7.46 -1.72
CA GLU A 170 13.31 7.35 -2.96
C GLU A 170 12.53 7.90 -4.18
N VAL A 171 11.22 7.64 -4.28
CA VAL A 171 10.37 8.20 -5.35
C VAL A 171 10.20 9.70 -5.17
N PHE A 172 10.07 10.19 -3.95
CA PHE A 172 9.92 11.61 -3.64
C PHE A 172 11.21 12.42 -3.86
N GLU A 173 12.38 11.81 -3.66
CA GLU A 173 13.72 12.40 -3.79
C GLU A 173 14.27 12.41 -5.22
N THR A 174 13.68 11.62 -6.13
CA THR A 174 14.16 11.52 -7.52
C THR A 174 14.18 12.91 -8.19
N PRO A 175 15.33 13.43 -8.66
CA PRO A 175 15.49 14.82 -9.14
C PRO A 175 14.67 15.22 -10.38
N ASN A 176 13.95 14.28 -10.99
CA ASN A 176 13.01 14.49 -12.10
C ASN A 176 11.61 13.97 -11.77
N ALA A 177 11.29 13.79 -10.49
CA ALA A 177 9.95 13.59 -10.01
C ALA A 177 9.38 14.90 -9.42
N PRO A 178 9.11 15.95 -10.23
CA PRO A 178 7.86 16.66 -10.00
C PRO A 178 6.73 15.63 -9.97
N ALA A 179 5.59 15.99 -9.41
CA ALA A 179 4.39 15.29 -9.81
C ALA A 179 4.20 15.51 -11.32
N THR A 180 4.70 14.58 -12.15
CA THR A 180 4.76 14.74 -13.61
C THR A 180 3.39 14.46 -14.21
N PHE A 181 2.42 15.25 -13.77
CA PHE A 181 1.02 15.17 -14.17
C PHE A 181 0.84 15.34 -15.68
N ASP A 182 1.79 16.01 -16.33
CA ASP A 182 1.80 16.31 -17.77
C ASP A 182 2.70 15.36 -18.58
N SER A 183 3.41 14.43 -17.92
CA SER A 183 4.27 13.47 -18.62
C SER A 183 3.47 12.42 -19.39
N ILE A 184 4.04 11.99 -20.51
CA ILE A 184 3.45 10.88 -21.28
C ILE A 184 3.75 9.54 -20.60
N PRO A 185 2.94 8.48 -20.84
CA PRO A 185 3.16 7.16 -20.24
C PRO A 185 4.57 6.58 -20.41
N GLN A 186 5.24 6.87 -21.54
CA GLN A 186 6.59 6.37 -21.79
C GLN A 186 7.62 7.00 -20.85
N GLU A 187 7.52 8.30 -20.56
CA GLU A 187 8.43 9.00 -19.66
C GLU A 187 8.36 8.44 -18.24
N HIS A 188 7.17 8.11 -17.76
CA HIS A 188 7.00 7.45 -16.45
C HIS A 188 7.66 6.06 -16.42
N LYS A 189 7.58 5.29 -17.51
CA LYS A 189 8.23 3.98 -17.61
C LYS A 189 9.76 4.11 -17.66
N ASP A 190 10.26 5.09 -18.41
CA ASP A 190 11.70 5.36 -18.54
C ASP A 190 12.31 5.91 -17.24
N ALA A 191 11.53 6.66 -16.46
CA ALA A 191 11.92 7.08 -15.12
C ALA A 191 11.93 5.87 -14.16
N PHE A 192 10.90 5.03 -14.19
CA PHE A 192 10.80 3.84 -13.36
C PHE A 192 11.91 2.81 -13.65
N SER A 193 12.33 2.63 -14.91
CA SER A 193 13.39 1.68 -15.26
C SER A 193 14.77 2.04 -14.69
N LYS A 194 14.97 3.30 -14.33
CA LYS A 194 16.20 3.79 -13.67
C LYS A 194 16.11 3.69 -12.15
N PHE A 195 14.91 3.51 -11.61
CA PHE A 195 14.67 3.40 -10.17
C PHE A 195 15.26 2.09 -9.61
N GLY A 196 15.98 2.17 -8.49
CA GLY A 196 16.58 1.00 -7.85
C GLY A 196 17.69 0.31 -8.66
N THR A 197 18.19 0.92 -9.74
CA THR A 197 19.37 0.42 -10.44
C THR A 197 20.63 0.83 -9.66
N ASP A 198 21.40 -0.16 -9.19
CA ASP A 198 22.76 0.09 -8.73
C ASP A 198 23.62 0.35 -9.97
N PRO A 199 24.24 1.54 -10.12
CA PRO A 199 25.11 1.84 -11.26
C PRO A 199 26.33 0.90 -11.35
N ASN A 200 26.61 0.10 -10.32
CA ASN A 200 27.66 -0.92 -10.28
C ASN A 200 27.13 -2.35 -10.43
N ALA A 201 25.81 -2.57 -10.44
CA ALA A 201 25.24 -3.85 -10.81
C ALA A 201 25.35 -3.98 -12.34
N GLY A 202 26.47 -4.53 -12.82
CA GLY A 202 26.64 -4.85 -14.23
C GLY A 202 25.47 -5.71 -14.73
N ASP A 203 25.14 -5.58 -16.02
CA ASP A 203 24.10 -6.35 -16.72
C ASP A 203 24.32 -7.87 -16.58
N SER A 204 23.89 -8.46 -15.47
CA SER A 204 23.81 -9.91 -15.33
C SER A 204 22.41 -10.35 -15.75
N ALA A 205 22.20 -10.41 -17.05
CA ALA A 205 21.00 -10.97 -17.68
C ALA A 205 20.87 -12.50 -17.56
N ASP A 206 21.71 -13.15 -16.74
CA ASP A 206 21.68 -14.59 -16.50
C ASP A 206 21.39 -14.83 -15.02
N HIS A 207 20.12 -15.06 -14.65
CA HIS A 207 19.72 -15.95 -13.54
C HIS A 207 18.17 -16.07 -13.47
N LEU A 208 17.58 -16.67 -14.51
CA LEU A 208 16.32 -17.42 -14.38
C LEU A 208 16.52 -18.84 -14.91
N GLY A 209 17.55 -19.52 -14.39
CA GLY A 209 17.77 -20.95 -14.56
C GLY A 209 17.14 -21.72 -13.41
N ILE A 210 15.82 -21.83 -13.38
CA ILE A 210 15.17 -22.87 -12.56
C ILE A 210 15.24 -24.16 -13.37
N SER A 211 16.28 -24.96 -13.13
CA SER A 211 16.35 -26.35 -13.58
C SER A 211 15.32 -27.14 -12.79
N LEU A 212 14.21 -27.50 -13.42
CA LEU A 212 13.28 -28.51 -12.90
C LEU A 212 13.79 -29.88 -13.35
N ASP A 213 14.78 -30.41 -12.64
CA ASP A 213 15.03 -31.85 -12.67
C ASP A 213 14.22 -32.54 -11.58
N ASP A 214 13.26 -33.30 -12.10
CA ASP A 214 12.30 -34.25 -11.54
C ASP A 214 12.93 -35.26 -10.54
N PRO A 215 12.18 -35.79 -9.55
CA PRO A 215 11.63 -37.11 -9.81
C PRO A 215 10.28 -37.39 -9.12
N ALA A 216 9.24 -37.64 -9.92
CA ALA A 216 8.21 -38.63 -9.61
C ALA A 216 7.45 -39.07 -10.87
N LYS A 217 7.96 -40.12 -11.53
CA LYS A 217 7.13 -40.98 -12.39
C LYS A 217 6.43 -42.04 -11.54
N PRO A 218 5.09 -42.17 -11.61
CA PRO A 218 4.42 -43.46 -11.47
C PRO A 218 4.09 -44.01 -12.86
N GLY A 219 4.50 -45.26 -13.09
CA GLY A 219 4.38 -45.95 -14.36
C GLY A 219 2.93 -46.19 -14.80
N LEU A 220 2.74 -46.12 -16.12
CA LEU A 220 1.66 -46.76 -16.83
C LEU A 220 1.96 -48.27 -16.91
N SER A 221 1.06 -49.10 -16.41
CA SER A 221 0.91 -50.49 -16.89
C SER A 221 -0.49 -50.63 -17.46
N GLN A 222 -0.58 -50.71 -18.79
CA GLN A 222 -1.58 -51.53 -19.47
C GLN A 222 -0.96 -52.90 -19.71
N GLY A 223 -1.70 -53.96 -19.42
CA GLY A 223 -1.28 -55.36 -19.55
C GLY A 223 -1.77 -56.19 -18.37
#